data_AF-A0A0F9LIK0-F1
#
_entry.id   AF-A0A0F9LIK0-F1
#
_cell.length_a   1.000
_cell.length_b   1.000
_cell.length_c   1.000
_cell.angle_alpha   90.00
_cell.angle_beta   90.00
_cell.angle_gamma   90.00
#
_symmetry.space_group_name_H-M   'P 1'
#
loop_
_entity.id
_entity.type
_entity.pdbx_description
1 polymer ?
#
loop_
_entity_poly.entity_id
_entity_poly.type
_entity_poly.pdbx_seq_one_letter_code
_entity_poly.pdbx_strand_id
1 'polypeptide(L)' 'MIRAGDLRHRMAIQEETLTSDGIGSFTSVWTDVSGMDNVPFALWPLKVEEKTAFNAVGATMTHRIRM' A
#
# COMPACT_ATOMS: atom_id res chain seq x y z
N MET A 1 -13.17 14.28 18.85
CA MET A 1 -13.51 14.81 17.52
C MET A 1 -12.31 14.60 16.59
N ILE A 2 -12.50 13.98 15.44
CA ILE A 2 -11.43 13.73 14.44
C ILE A 2 -11.41 14.89 13.46
N ARG A 3 -10.29 15.61 13.34
CA ARG A 3 -10.18 16.70 12.37
C ARG A 3 -9.68 16.15 11.04
N ALA A 4 -10.18 16.71 9.94
CA ALA A 4 -9.67 16.40 8.61
C ALA A 4 -8.18 16.79 8.54
N GLY A 5 -7.30 15.80 8.36
CA GLY A 5 -5.84 15.98 8.33
C GLY A 5 -5.10 15.38 9.52
N ASP A 6 -5.80 14.87 10.54
CA ASP A 6 -5.14 14.17 11.65
C ASP A 6 -4.44 12.89 11.13
N LEU A 7 -3.12 12.82 11.25
CA LEU A 7 -2.28 11.66 10.89
C LEU A 7 -2.44 10.53 11.92
N ARG A 8 -3.58 9.86 11.90
CA ARG A 8 -3.98 8.85 12.91
C ARG A 8 -3.45 7.45 12.64
N HIS A 9 -3.05 7.18 11.41
CA HIS A 9 -2.64 5.86 10.98
C HIS A 9 -1.11 5.80 10.87
N ARG A 10 -0.59 4.58 10.91
CA ARG A 10 0.84 4.27 10.73
C ARG A 10 1.01 3.31 9.58
N MET A 11 1.90 3.62 8.66
CA MET A 11 2.22 2.76 7.53
C MET A 11 3.71 2.45 7.46
N ALA A 12 4.01 1.25 6.97
CA ALA A 12 5.33 0.89 6.47
C ALA A 12 5.37 1.18 4.96
N ILE A 13 6.43 1.84 4.50
CA ILE A 13 6.69 2.04 3.07
C ILE A 13 7.75 1.03 2.66
N GLN A 14 7.40 0.20 1.68
CA GLN A 14 8.27 -0.85 1.15
C GLN A 14 8.71 -0.53 -0.27
N GLU A 15 9.96 -0.86 -0.57
CA GLU A 15 10.52 -0.80 -1.91
C GLU A 15 10.78 -2.23 -2.41
N GLU A 16 10.47 -2.47 -3.69
CA GLU A 16 10.77 -3.72 -4.36
C GLU A 16 12.19 -3.69 -4.91
N THR A 17 13.02 -4.61 -4.43
CA THR A 17 14.34 -4.87 -5.01
C THR A 17 14.25 -6.09 -5.93
N LEU A 18 14.56 -5.89 -7.21
CA LEU A 18 14.65 -6.95 -8.21
C LEU A 18 16.10 -7.40 -8.34
N THR A 19 16.38 -8.63 -7.92
CA THR A 19 17.71 -9.25 -8.07
C THR A 19 17.67 -10.26 -9.19
N SER A 20 18.52 -10.09 -10.21
CA SER A 20 18.65 -11.08 -11.29
C SER A 20 19.19 -12.40 -10.74
N ASP A 21 18.60 -13.51 -11.18
CA ASP A 21 19.03 -14.86 -10.81
C ASP A 21 20.19 -15.40 -11.66
N GLY A 22 20.72 -14.58 -12.58
CA GLY A 22 21.83 -14.95 -13.46
C GLY A 22 21.46 -15.89 -14.61
N ILE A 23 20.21 -16.37 -14.70
CA ILE A 23 19.72 -17.25 -15.78
C ILE A 23 18.58 -16.64 -16.60
N GLY A 24 18.29 -15.35 -16.38
CA GLY A 24 17.34 -14.56 -17.17
C GLY A 24 16.01 -14.28 -16.47
N SER A 25 15.88 -14.65 -15.20
CA SER A 25 14.72 -14.32 -14.37
C SER A 25 15.14 -13.40 -13.20
N PHE A 26 14.14 -12.94 -12.44
CA PHE A 26 14.31 -11.98 -11.35
C PHE A 26 13.58 -12.47 -10.11
N THR A 27 14.25 -12.37 -8.96
CA THR A 27 13.61 -12.54 -7.65
C THR A 27 13.25 -11.16 -7.11
N SER A 28 11.97 -10.96 -6.76
CA SER A 28 11.51 -9.75 -6.07
C SER A 28 11.53 -9.94 -4.56
N VAL A 29 12.12 -8.96 -3.87
CA VAL A 29 12.08 -8.88 -2.41
C VAL A 29 11.55 -7.50 -2.03
N TRP A 30 10.54 -7.48 -1.18
CA TRP A 30 9.99 -6.25 -0.61
C TRP A 30 10.63 -6.01 0.74
N THR A 31 11.30 -4.86 0.88
CA THR A 31 11.92 -4.45 2.14
C THR A 31 11.42 -3.08 2.55
N ASP A 32 11.28 -2.86 3.85
CA ASP A 32 10.96 -1.54 4.38
C ASP A 32 12.06 -0.55 4.00
N VAL A 33 11.67 0.61 3.50
CA VAL A 33 12.61 1.72 3.27
C VAL A 33 13.17 2.15 4.62
N SER A 34 14.48 2.34 4.70
CA SER A 34 15.17 2.66 5.95
C SER A 34 14.53 3.87 6.66
N GLY A 35 14.02 3.66 7.88
CA GLY A 35 13.36 4.68 8.69
C GLY A 35 11.91 4.99 8.29
N MET A 36 11.29 4.19 7.43
CA MET A 36 9.90 4.34 6.97
C MET A 36 8.98 3.17 7.38
N ASP A 37 9.32 2.47 8.45
CA ASP A 37 8.54 1.38 9.04
C ASP A 37 7.30 1.87 9.84
N ASN A 38 7.26 3.17 10.19
CA ASN A 38 6.21 3.72 11.07
C ASN A 38 5.80 5.17 10.72
N VAL A 39 5.58 5.44 9.43
CA VAL A 39 5.26 6.78 8.94
C VAL A 39 3.82 7.16 9.33
N PRO A 40 3.61 8.31 10.01
CA PRO A 40 2.27 8.80 10.32
C PRO A 40 1.58 9.27 9.05
N PHE A 41 0.34 8.82 8.83
CA PHE A 41 -0.43 9.21 7.66
C PHE A 41 -1.93 9.36 7.98
N ALA A 42 -2.63 10.06 7.09
CA ALA A 42 -4.08 10.12 7.05
C ALA A 42 -4.62 9.42 5.80
N LEU A 43 -5.65 8.59 5.98
CA LEU A 43 -6.31 7.82 4.94
C LEU A 43 -7.70 8.37 4.69
N TRP A 44 -8.05 8.66 3.43
CA TRP A 44 -9.42 8.99 3.05
C TRP A 44 -9.90 8.08 1.92
N PRO A 45 -10.99 7.31 2.10
CA PRO A 45 -11.59 6.56 1.01
C PRO A 45 -12.23 7.54 0.02
N LEU A 46 -11.89 7.43 -1.26
CA LEU A 46 -12.42 8.27 -2.33
C LEU A 46 -13.56 7.58 -3.09
N LYS A 47 -13.36 6.31 -3.42
CA LYS A 47 -14.32 5.52 -4.20
C LYS A 47 -14.12 4.05 -3.88
N VAL A 48 -15.23 3.33 -3.84
CA VAL A 48 -15.27 1.87 -3.70
C VAL A 48 -15.96 1.34 -4.94
N GLU A 49 -15.28 0.46 -5.66
CA GLU A 49 -15.87 -0.31 -6.75
C GLU A 49 -15.81 -1.78 -6.37
N GLU A 50 -16.98 -2.39 -6.24
CA GLU A 50 -17.11 -3.81 -5.96
C GLU A 50 -17.23 -4.55 -7.30
N LYS A 51 -16.30 -5.48 -7.55
CA LYS A 51 -16.33 -6.31 -8.75
C LYS A 51 -16.65 -7.74 -8.33
N THR A 52 -17.89 -8.13 -8.51
CA THR A 52 -18.33 -9.52 -8.39
C THR A 52 -18.01 -10.25 -9.69
N ALA A 53 -16.97 -11.09 -9.66
CA ALA A 53 -16.67 -12.06 -10.71
C ALA A 53 -16.95 -13.48 -10.16
N PHE A 54 -17.31 -14.41 -11.04
CA PHE A 54 -17.71 -15.77 -10.68
C PHE A 54 -16.71 -16.41 -9.68
N ASN A 55 -17.16 -16.70 -8.46
CA ASN A 55 -16.41 -17.25 -7.32
C ASN A 55 -15.36 -16.33 -6.62
N ALA A 56 -15.30 -15.03 -6.91
CA ALA A 56 -14.44 -14.11 -6.17
C ALA A 56 -15.11 -12.73 -5.98
N VAL A 57 -15.22 -12.30 -4.73
CA VAL A 57 -15.57 -10.91 -4.38
C VAL A 57 -14.27 -10.13 -4.24
N GLY A 58 -13.94 -9.34 -5.27
CA GLY A 58 -12.84 -8.38 -5.21
C GLY A 58 -13.39 -6.98 -4.96
N ALA A 59 -12.95 -6.33 -3.90
CA ALA A 59 -13.25 -4.92 -3.66
C ALA A 59 -11.99 -4.10 -3.93
N THR A 60 -12.08 -3.16 -4.88
CA THR A 60 -11.03 -2.17 -5.10
C THR A 60 -11.46 -0.87 -4.44
N MET A 61 -10.67 -0.40 -3.47
CA MET A 61 -10.91 0.86 -2.78
C MET A 61 -9.78 1.84 -3.10
N THR A 62 -10.13 2.95 -3.73
CA THR A 62 -9.19 4.04 -3.98
C THR A 62 -9.12 4.92 -2.73
N HIS A 63 -7.92 5.07 -2.19
CA HIS A 63 -7.68 5.93 -1.04
C HIS A 63 -6.76 7.10 -1.41
N ARG A 64 -7.03 8.27 -0.84
CA ARG A 64 -6.07 9.38 -0.79
C ARG A 64 -5.21 9.20 0.47
N ILE A 65 -3.89 9.20 0.30
CA ILE A 65 -2.91 9.18 1.39
C ILE A 65 -2.30 10.58 1.49
N ARG A 66 -2.19 11.11 2.71
CA ARG A 66 -1.40 12.31 3.02
C ARG A 66 -0.48 11.98 4.18
N MET A 67 0.78 12.32 3.99
CA MET A 67 1.90 12.11 4.90
C MET A 67 2.56 13.46 5.18
#